data_AF-A0A1G4V1C9-F1
#
_entry.id   AF-A0A1G4V1C9-F1
#
_cell.length_a   1.000
_cell.length_b   1.000
_cell.length_c   1.000
_cell.angle_alpha   90.00
_cell.angle_beta   90.00
_cell.angle_gamma   90.00
#
_symmetry.space_group_name_H-M   'P 1'
#
loop_
_entity.id
_entity.type
_entity.pdbx_description
1 polymer ?
#
loop_
_entity_poly.entity_id
_entity_poly.type
_entity_poly.pdbx_seq_one_letter_code
_entity_poly.pdbx_strand_id
1 'polypeptide(L)'
;MSFCNHKLTNRGIAKGPFCPIYGVGATLGSIFLEPFSHSFFLVYVIGAVIATIFEYMVGKLMLKYLGSMFWTYDDKPFNFQGIICLESTLAWGFYAIGVVMFLNKFMFKTVEKFEPSKVIIVMEVILGIALVDYIFRGISMAKGKYGGEKTA
;
A
#
# COMPACT_ATOMS: atom_id res chain seq x y z
N MET A 1 6.72 -6.10 -7.95
CA MET A 1 8.16 -6.16 -8.30
C MET A 1 8.64 -4.76 -8.62
N SER A 2 9.68 -4.25 -7.97
CA SER A 2 10.24 -2.93 -8.28
C SER A 2 11.65 -3.11 -8.83
N PHE A 3 11.93 -2.51 -9.98
CA PHE A 3 13.29 -2.46 -10.53
C PHE A 3 14.05 -1.32 -9.85
N CYS A 4 15.06 -1.67 -9.06
CA CYS A 4 16.05 -0.73 -8.55
C CYS A 4 17.42 -1.41 -8.62
N ASN A 5 18.43 -0.71 -9.13
CA ASN A 5 19.80 -1.20 -9.27
C ASN A 5 19.95 -2.51 -10.07
N HIS A 6 19.36 -2.59 -11.27
CA HIS A 6 19.59 -3.70 -12.21
C HIS A 6 19.23 -5.11 -11.66
N LYS A 7 18.56 -5.18 -10.50
CA LYS A 7 18.09 -6.40 -9.85
C LYS A 7 16.59 -6.27 -9.57
N LEU A 8 15.86 -7.34 -9.86
CA LEU A 8 14.45 -7.50 -9.52
C LEU A 8 14.32 -7.79 -8.02
N THR A 9 14.22 -6.75 -7.19
CA THR A 9 14.03 -6.94 -5.75
C THR A 9 12.54 -7.09 -5.45
N ASN A 10 12.14 -8.27 -4.97
CA ASN A 10 10.77 -8.55 -4.58
C ASN A 10 10.50 -7.99 -3.17
N ARG A 11 10.15 -6.71 -3.08
CA ARG A 11 9.81 -6.01 -1.83
C ARG A 11 8.38 -6.28 -1.36
N GLY A 12 7.91 -7.52 -1.50
CA GLY A 12 6.55 -7.91 -1.15
C GLY A 12 6.46 -9.40 -0.82
N ILE A 13 5.51 -9.77 0.04
CA ILE A 13 5.20 -11.17 0.38
C ILE A 13 4.71 -11.95 -0.87
N ALA A 14 4.16 -11.26 -1.86
CA ALA A 14 3.66 -11.84 -3.11
C ALA A 14 4.52 -11.43 -4.32
N LYS A 15 4.66 -12.33 -5.31
CA LYS A 15 5.19 -11.98 -6.66
C LYS A 15 4.15 -11.19 -7.47
N GLY A 16 2.90 -11.09 -7.00
CA GLY A 16 1.86 -10.29 -7.63
C GLY A 16 2.14 -8.78 -7.57
N PRO A 17 1.60 -7.98 -8.51
CA PRO A 17 1.75 -6.52 -8.52
C PRO A 17 0.95 -5.82 -7.43
N PHE A 18 0.01 -6.52 -6.79
CA PHE A 18 -0.85 -5.97 -5.76
C PHE A 18 -0.11 -6.03 -4.41
N CYS A 19 0.22 -4.88 -3.83
CA CYS A 19 0.61 -4.83 -2.43
C CYS A 19 -0.65 -4.49 -1.62
N PRO A 20 -1.10 -5.39 -0.73
CA PRO A 20 -2.37 -5.20 -0.03
C PRO A 20 -2.28 -4.00 0.93
N ILE A 21 -1.08 -3.66 1.39
CA ILE A 21 -0.80 -2.44 2.16
C ILE A 21 -1.27 -1.18 1.45
N TYR A 22 -1.04 -1.05 0.14
CA TYR A 22 -1.42 0.14 -0.62
C TYR A 22 -2.92 0.18 -0.88
N GLY A 23 -3.54 -0.98 -1.16
CA GLY A 23 -4.99 -1.06 -1.31
C GLY A 23 -5.72 -0.73 0.00
N VAL A 24 -5.31 -1.35 1.11
CA VAL A 24 -5.89 -1.09 2.43
C VAL A 24 -5.63 0.35 2.87
N GLY A 25 -4.40 0.86 2.69
CA GLY A 25 -4.05 2.24 3.02
C GLY A 25 -4.84 3.26 2.21
N ALA A 26 -5.00 3.04 0.89
CA ALA A 26 -5.77 3.93 0.03
C ALA A 26 -7.28 3.89 0.35
N THR A 27 -7.85 2.72 0.62
CA THR A 27 -9.27 2.59 0.99
C THR A 27 -9.55 3.20 2.36
N LEU A 28 -8.74 2.86 3.38
CA LEU A 28 -8.88 3.46 4.71
C LEU A 28 -8.68 4.97 4.65
N GLY A 29 -7.62 5.42 3.98
CA GLY A 29 -7.36 6.84 3.77
C GLY A 29 -8.56 7.53 3.11
N SER A 30 -9.08 6.96 2.04
CA SER A 30 -10.24 7.51 1.33
C SER A 30 -11.48 7.63 2.23
N ILE A 31 -11.80 6.61 3.02
CA ILE A 31 -12.94 6.64 3.95
C ILE A 31 -12.76 7.74 5.01
N PHE A 32 -11.57 7.88 5.58
CA PHE A 32 -11.30 8.92 6.58
C PHE A 32 -11.21 10.33 5.99
N LEU A 33 -10.77 10.46 4.73
CA LEU A 33 -10.56 11.73 4.04
C LEU A 33 -11.79 12.24 3.28
N GLU A 34 -12.73 11.36 2.93
CA GLU A 34 -13.99 11.69 2.25
C GLU A 34 -14.76 12.85 2.89
N PRO A 35 -15.00 12.91 4.21
CA PRO A 35 -15.69 14.05 4.83
C PRO A 35 -14.91 15.37 4.67
N PHE A 36 -13.59 15.31 4.57
CA PHE A 36 -12.71 16.48 4.45
C PHE A 36 -12.39 16.86 3.00
N SER A 37 -12.94 16.14 2.01
CA SER A 37 -12.70 16.35 0.57
C SER A 37 -13.12 17.73 0.05
N HIS A 38 -13.82 18.52 0.85
CA HIS A 38 -14.21 19.90 0.58
C HIS A 38 -13.00 20.88 0.56
N SER A 39 -11.91 20.55 1.24
CA SER A 39 -10.72 21.40 1.32
C SER A 39 -9.45 20.63 0.98
N PHE A 40 -8.76 21.06 -0.07
CA PHE A 40 -7.47 20.49 -0.48
C PHE A 40 -6.43 20.52 0.64
N PHE A 41 -6.45 21.57 1.46
CA PHE A 41 -5.53 21.72 2.58
C PHE A 41 -5.82 20.69 3.69
N LEU A 42 -7.09 20.46 4.03
CA LEU A 42 -7.46 19.45 5.03
C LEU A 42 -7.11 18.04 4.54
N VAL A 43 -7.39 17.73 3.28
CA VAL A 43 -7.02 16.43 2.67
C VAL A 43 -5.50 16.22 2.72
N TYR A 44 -4.72 17.27 2.43
CA TYR A 44 -3.26 17.20 2.51
C TYR A 44 -2.77 16.87 3.92
N VAL A 45 -3.18 17.67 4.91
CA VAL A 45 -2.67 17.57 6.28
C VAL A 45 -3.13 16.28 6.93
N ILE A 46 -4.44 15.99 6.87
CA ILE A 46 -5.01 14.78 7.47
C ILE A 46 -4.48 13.55 6.74
N GLY A 47 -4.34 13.61 5.41
CA GLY A 47 -3.86 12.50 4.61
C GLY A 47 -2.39 12.19 4.87
N ALA A 48 -1.55 13.20 4.97
CA ALA A 48 -0.15 13.05 5.35
C ALA A 48 -0.02 12.40 6.75
N VAL A 49 -0.82 12.85 7.72
CA VAL A 49 -0.79 12.30 9.09
C VAL A 49 -1.25 10.85 9.12
N ILE A 50 -2.41 10.53 8.52
CA ILE A 50 -2.95 9.16 8.50
C ILE A 50 -2.00 8.21 7.77
N ALA A 51 -1.49 8.61 6.60
CA ALA A 51 -0.55 7.80 5.83
C ALA A 51 0.74 7.55 6.62
N THR A 52 1.28 8.55 7.31
CA THR A 52 2.48 8.40 8.13
C THR A 52 2.26 7.48 9.33
N ILE A 53 1.12 7.58 10.01
CA ILE A 53 0.76 6.66 11.11
C ILE A 53 0.66 5.24 10.59
N PHE A 54 0.00 5.04 9.44
CA PHE A 54 -0.16 3.73 8.82
C PHE A 54 1.19 3.15 8.37
N GLU A 55 2.03 3.95 7.69
CA GLU A 55 3.39 3.59 7.29
C GLU A 55 4.22 3.14 8.49
N TYR A 56 4.18 3.90 9.60
CA TYR A 56 4.89 3.56 10.83
C TYR A 56 4.37 2.26 11.47
N MET A 57 3.03 2.10 11.57
CA MET A 57 2.41 0.90 12.13
C MET A 57 2.77 -0.34 11.33
N VAL A 58 2.66 -0.26 10.00
CA VAL A 58 2.97 -1.41 9.13
C VAL A 58 4.46 -1.68 9.12
N GLY A 59 5.32 -0.66 9.10
CA GLY A 59 6.77 -0.82 9.22
C GLY A 59 7.18 -1.56 10.51
N LYS A 60 6.57 -1.21 11.66
CA LYS A 60 6.78 -1.94 12.91
C LYS A 60 6.25 -3.37 12.87
N LEU A 61 5.06 -3.57 12.30
CA LEU A 61 4.46 -4.90 12.17
C LEU A 61 5.35 -5.81 11.32
N MET A 62 5.85 -5.28 10.21
CA MET A 62 6.78 -5.97 9.33
C MET A 62 8.08 -6.35 10.02
N LEU A 63 8.71 -5.43 10.76
CA LEU A 63 9.90 -5.75 11.54
C LEU A 63 9.63 -6.85 12.57
N LYS A 64 8.45 -6.84 13.21
CA LYS A 64 8.08 -7.84 14.23
C LYS A 64 7.77 -9.22 13.64
N TYR A 65 7.06 -9.29 12.52
CA TYR A 65 6.55 -10.56 11.96
C TYR A 65 7.40 -11.12 10.83
N LEU A 66 8.01 -10.26 10.00
CA LEU A 66 8.84 -10.66 8.86
C LEU A 66 10.34 -10.56 9.15
N GLY A 67 10.75 -9.78 10.15
CA GLY A 67 12.16 -9.52 10.45
C GLY A 67 12.88 -8.65 9.42
N SER A 68 12.18 -8.16 8.39
CA SER A 68 12.70 -7.24 7.38
C SER A 68 11.62 -6.25 6.94
N MET A 69 12.04 -5.04 6.55
CA MET A 69 11.17 -4.00 6.03
C MET A 69 11.33 -3.89 4.51
N PHE A 70 10.27 -3.51 3.79
CA PHE A 70 10.30 -3.31 2.33
C PHE A 70 10.93 -1.97 1.93
N TRP A 71 11.01 -1.04 2.86
CA TRP A 71 11.62 0.27 2.69
C TRP A 71 12.52 0.54 3.89
N THR A 72 13.58 1.31 3.69
CA THR A 72 14.43 1.82 4.76
C THR A 72 14.76 3.26 4.40
N TYR A 73 14.67 4.16 5.38
CA TYR A 73 14.95 5.59 5.22
C TYR A 73 16.20 6.03 6.01
N ASP A 74 17.11 5.09 6.30
CA ASP A 74 18.30 5.34 7.13
C ASP A 74 19.21 6.45 6.57
N ASP A 75 19.29 6.57 5.23
CA ASP A 75 20.12 7.56 4.54
C ASP A 75 19.43 8.93 4.33
N LYS A 76 18.19 9.12 4.82
CA LYS A 76 17.44 10.37 4.61
C LYS A 76 17.49 11.30 5.84
N PRO A 77 17.65 12.61 5.65
CA PRO A 77 17.57 13.56 6.76
C PRO A 77 16.15 13.59 7.35
N PHE A 78 16.03 13.81 8.66
CA PHE A 78 14.75 13.77 9.40
C PHE A 78 14.00 12.43 9.28
N ASN A 79 14.73 11.31 9.23
CA ASN A 79 14.14 10.00 9.40
C ASN A 79 13.84 9.72 10.89
N PHE A 80 12.81 8.93 11.14
CA PHE A 80 12.49 8.41 12.46
C PHE A 80 12.58 6.89 12.44
N GLN A 81 13.54 6.34 13.19
CA GLN A 81 13.84 4.91 13.30
C GLN A 81 14.13 4.22 11.95
N GLY A 82 14.48 4.98 10.90
CA GLY A 82 14.60 4.45 9.54
C GLY A 82 13.27 3.99 8.91
N ILE A 83 12.13 4.17 9.60
CA ILE A 83 10.80 3.66 9.20
C ILE A 83 10.00 4.70 8.41
N ILE A 84 10.04 5.96 8.87
CA ILE A 84 9.34 7.10 8.25
C ILE A 84 10.34 8.24 8.05
N CYS A 85 10.09 9.12 7.08
CA CYS A 85 10.86 10.35 6.92
C CYS A 85 9.94 11.52 6.53
N LEU A 86 10.37 12.74 6.85
CA LEU A 86 9.59 13.96 6.58
C LEU A 86 9.23 14.10 5.09
N GLU A 87 10.17 13.76 4.20
CA GLU A 87 9.95 13.78 2.75
C GLU A 87 8.83 12.81 2.33
N SER A 88 8.80 11.61 2.91
CA SER A 88 7.73 10.62 2.68
C SER A 88 6.39 11.16 3.16
N THR A 89 6.32 11.70 4.38
CA THR A 89 5.10 12.32 4.93
C THR A 89 4.55 13.44 4.04
N LEU A 90 5.42 14.31 3.53
CA LEU A 90 5.01 15.38 2.61
C LEU A 90 4.53 14.84 1.27
N ALA A 91 5.20 13.82 0.73
CA ALA A 91 4.79 13.14 -0.50
C ALA A 91 3.43 12.45 -0.34
N TRP A 92 3.17 11.83 0.82
CA TRP A 92 1.89 11.20 1.12
C TRP A 92 0.73 12.19 1.14
N GLY A 93 0.94 13.42 1.60
CA GLY A 93 -0.08 14.47 1.53
C GLY A 93 -0.49 14.79 0.08
N PHE A 94 0.48 14.89 -0.84
CA PHE A 94 0.19 15.10 -2.27
C PHE A 94 -0.51 13.88 -2.88
N TYR A 95 -0.07 12.68 -2.52
CA TYR A 95 -0.69 11.45 -2.97
C TYR A 95 -2.15 11.34 -2.48
N ALA A 96 -2.43 11.73 -1.24
CA ALA A 96 -3.78 11.76 -0.68
C ALA A 96 -4.71 12.68 -1.48
N ILE A 97 -4.25 13.87 -1.88
CA ILE A 97 -5.00 14.74 -2.78
C ILE A 97 -5.25 14.03 -4.13
N GLY A 98 -4.19 13.48 -4.74
CA GLY A 98 -4.29 12.79 -6.03
C GLY A 98 -5.30 11.64 -6.01
N VAL A 99 -5.25 10.81 -4.97
CA VAL A 99 -6.13 9.65 -4.82
C VAL A 99 -7.56 10.09 -4.51
N VAL A 100 -7.78 10.91 -3.49
CA VAL A 100 -9.13 11.23 -3.02
C VAL A 100 -9.85 12.17 -3.99
N MET A 101 -9.15 13.18 -4.52
CA MET A 101 -9.78 14.21 -5.34
C MET A 101 -9.89 13.83 -6.81
N PHE A 102 -8.95 13.04 -7.34
CA PHE A 102 -8.93 12.68 -8.76
C PHE A 102 -9.21 11.20 -8.98
N LEU A 103 -8.42 10.31 -8.38
CA LEU A 103 -8.52 8.87 -8.66
C LEU A 103 -9.88 8.30 -8.24
N ASN A 104 -10.35 8.60 -7.02
CA ASN A 104 -11.64 8.13 -6.53
C ASN A 104 -12.78 8.63 -7.43
N LYS A 105 -12.80 9.93 -7.75
CA LYS A 105 -13.83 10.49 -8.64
C LYS A 105 -13.80 9.85 -10.03
N PHE A 106 -12.61 9.62 -10.58
CA PHE A 106 -12.44 8.94 -11.87
C PHE A 106 -12.90 7.48 -11.82
N MET A 107 -12.55 6.77 -10.75
CA MET A 107 -12.94 5.38 -10.51
C MET A 107 -14.45 5.25 -10.40
N PHE A 108 -15.11 6.03 -9.53
CA PHE A 108 -16.56 6.02 -9.38
C PHE A 108 -17.26 6.35 -10.70
N LYS A 109 -16.83 7.39 -11.42
CA LYS A 109 -17.40 7.75 -12.72
C LYS A 109 -17.21 6.68 -13.80
N THR A 110 -16.15 5.87 -13.70
CA THR A 110 -15.90 4.77 -14.65
C THR A 110 -16.75 3.57 -14.29
N VAL A 111 -16.84 3.23 -13.01
CA VAL A 111 -17.62 2.12 -12.46
C VAL A 111 -19.11 2.32 -12.70
N GLU A 112 -19.62 3.55 -12.52
CA GLU A 112 -21.03 3.90 -12.76
C GLU A 112 -21.50 3.71 -14.21
N LYS A 113 -20.57 3.61 -15.18
CA LYS A 113 -20.92 3.31 -16.58
C LYS A 113 -21.28 1.84 -16.81
N PHE A 114 -20.96 0.97 -15.87
CA PHE A 114 -21.19 -0.46 -15.96
C PHE A 114 -22.33 -0.87 -15.02
N GLU A 115 -22.94 -2.01 -15.34
CA GLU A 115 -24.01 -2.57 -14.52
C GLU A 115 -23.46 -3.03 -13.15
N PRO A 116 -24.01 -2.57 -12.01
CA PRO A 116 -23.45 -2.81 -10.68
C PRO A 116 -23.18 -4.29 -10.40
N SER A 117 -24.10 -5.17 -10.78
CA SER A 117 -24.00 -6.62 -10.58
C SER A 117 -22.76 -7.21 -11.27
N LYS A 118 -22.44 -6.75 -12.48
CA LYS A 118 -21.27 -7.22 -13.24
C LYS A 118 -19.97 -6.72 -12.62
N VAL A 119 -19.95 -5.47 -12.15
CA VAL A 119 -18.78 -4.90 -11.48
C VAL A 119 -18.48 -5.64 -10.18
N ILE A 120 -19.50 -5.92 -9.37
CA ILE A 120 -19.34 -6.66 -8.11
C ILE A 120 -18.76 -8.05 -8.38
N ILE A 121 -19.34 -8.81 -9.32
CA ILE A 121 -18.84 -10.15 -9.66
C ILE A 121 -17.38 -10.12 -10.13
N VAL A 122 -17.00 -9.16 -10.99
CA VAL A 122 -15.61 -9.03 -11.45
C VAL A 122 -14.67 -8.70 -10.29
N MET A 123 -15.05 -7.80 -9.39
CA MET A 123 -14.25 -7.45 -8.22
C MET A 123 -14.11 -8.63 -7.25
N GLU A 124 -15.17 -9.39 -7.00
CA GLU A 124 -15.14 -10.59 -6.16
C GLU A 124 -14.20 -11.65 -6.74
N VAL A 125 -14.23 -11.87 -8.05
CA VAL A 125 -13.32 -12.81 -8.73
C VAL A 125 -11.86 -12.35 -8.61
N ILE A 126 -11.57 -11.07 -8.82
CA ILE A 126 -10.22 -10.51 -8.70
C ILE A 126 -9.69 -10.65 -7.26
N LEU A 127 -10.52 -10.28 -6.27
CA LEU A 127 -10.16 -10.40 -4.86
C LEU A 127 -9.99 -11.86 -4.44
N GLY A 128 -10.84 -12.77 -4.94
CA GLY A 128 -10.73 -14.21 -4.71
C GLY A 128 -9.42 -14.78 -5.25
N ILE A 129 -9.03 -14.43 -6.47
CA ILE A 129 -7.75 -14.84 -7.07
C ILE A 129 -6.56 -14.33 -6.23
N ALA A 130 -6.62 -13.06 -5.81
CA ALA A 130 -5.58 -12.48 -4.97
C ALA A 130 -5.48 -13.22 -3.62
N LEU A 131 -6.61 -13.48 -2.96
CA LEU A 131 -6.67 -14.20 -1.69
C LEU A 131 -6.05 -15.60 -1.80
N VAL A 132 -6.34 -16.31 -2.88
CA VAL A 132 -5.76 -17.64 -3.14
C VAL A 132 -4.23 -17.55 -3.29
N ASP A 133 -3.67 -16.59 -4.05
CA ASP A 133 -2.21 -16.40 -4.14
C ASP A 133 -1.59 -16.09 -2.76
N TYR A 134 -2.24 -15.26 -1.94
CA TYR A 134 -1.77 -14.97 -0.59
C TYR A 134 -1.80 -16.19 0.33
N ILE A 135 -2.84 -17.01 0.28
CA ILE A 135 -2.96 -18.23 1.11
C ILE A 135 -1.91 -19.26 0.69
N PHE A 136 -1.76 -19.54 -0.60
CA PHE A 136 -0.75 -20.48 -1.09
C PHE A 136 0.67 -20.05 -0.68
N ARG A 137 0.94 -18.74 -0.71
CA ARG A 137 2.22 -18.18 -0.25
C ARG A 137 2.40 -18.24 1.25
N GLY A 138 1.37 -17.91 2.03
CA GLY A 138 1.39 -18.04 3.49
C GLY A 138 1.73 -19.47 3.91
N ILE A 139 1.12 -20.47 3.27
CA ILE A 139 1.40 -21.88 3.52
C ILE A 139 2.83 -22.26 3.08
N SER A 140 3.30 -21.75 1.93
CA SER A 140 4.67 -22.00 1.45
C SER A 140 5.74 -21.40 2.39
N MET A 141 5.48 -20.22 2.93
CA MET A 141 6.32 -19.58 3.95
C MET A 141 6.31 -20.37 5.27
N ALA A 142 5.13 -20.81 5.74
CA ALA A 142 5.00 -21.61 6.97
C ALA A 142 5.68 -22.98 6.88
N LYS A 143 5.78 -23.56 5.67
CA LYS A 143 6.48 -24.83 5.40
C LYS A 143 8.00 -24.67 5.24
N GLY A 144 8.58 -23.49 5.48
CA GLY A 144 10.03 -23.27 5.48
C GLY A 144 10.70 -23.40 4.09
N LYS A 145 9.94 -23.44 2.99
CA LYS A 145 10.49 -23.56 1.62
C LYS A 145 11.02 -22.26 1.03
N TYR A 146 11.07 -21.17 1.80
CA TYR A 146 11.59 -19.88 1.36
C TYR A 146 12.98 -19.61 1.98
N GLY A 147 13.95 -20.45 1.61
CA GLY A 147 15.35 -20.36 2.02
C GLY A 147 16.30 -20.35 0.83
N GLY A 148 16.01 -19.56 -0.21
CA GLY A 148 16.76 -19.62 -1.47
C GLY A 148 16.97 -18.31 -2.23
N GLU A 149 16.72 -17.15 -1.65
CA GLU A 149 17.12 -15.87 -2.26
C GLU A 149 17.44 -14.83 -1.17
N LYS A 150 18.27 -15.24 -0.21
CA LYS A 150 19.03 -14.36 0.65
C LYS A 150 20.47 -14.36 0.15
N THR A 151 20.82 -13.51 -0.80
CA THR A 151 22.24 -13.20 -1.07
C THR A 151 22.40 -11.86 -1.76
N ALA A 152 23.05 -10.95 -1.03
CA ALA A 152 23.86 -9.80 -1.47
C ALA A 152 23.20 -8.69 -2.29
#